data_AF-A0A6V7JMP7-F1
#
_entry.id   AF-A0A6V7JMP7-F1
#
_cell.length_a   1.000
_cell.length_b   1.000
_cell.length_c   1.000
_cell.angle_alpha   90.00
_cell.angle_beta   90.00
_cell.angle_gamma   90.00
#
_symmetry.space_group_name_H-M   'P 1'
#
loop_
_entity.id
_entity.type
_entity.pdbx_description
1 polymer ?
#
loop_
_entity_poly.entity_id
_entity_poly.type
_entity_poly.pdbx_seq_one_letter_code
_entity_poly.pdbx_strand_id
1 'polypeptide(L)' 'DDNVYCTGSNASGQLGMGTTVTEVQTPKQLPRGELKDEKIVKIVCGESHIAVVT' A
#
# COMPACT_ATOMS: atom_id res chain seq x y z
N ASP A 1 -4.72 -10.82 11.88
CA ASP A 1 -3.94 -9.61 11.62
C ASP A 1 -4.42 -8.94 10.35
N ASP A 2 -4.85 -7.68 10.46
CA ASP A 2 -5.35 -6.86 9.33
C ASP A 2 -4.23 -5.96 8.75
N ASN A 3 -2.98 -6.44 8.84
CA ASN A 3 -1.82 -5.72 8.35
C ASN A 3 -1.68 -5.92 6.84
N VAL A 4 -1.58 -4.81 6.11
CA VAL A 4 -1.29 -4.83 4.68
C VAL A 4 0.20 -4.65 4.48
N TYR A 5 0.75 -5.39 3.52
CA TYR A 5 2.14 -5.28 3.11
C TYR A 5 2.22 -4.92 1.63
N CYS A 6 3.13 -4.01 1.30
CA CYS A 6 3.34 -3.51 -0.05
C CYS A 6 4.80 -3.77 -0.48
N THR A 7 4.98 -4.08 -1.76
CA THR A 7 6.29 -4.35 -2.38
C THR A 7 6.22 -4.04 -3.88
N GLY A 8 7.38 -3.85 -4.51
CA GLY A 8 7.53 -3.58 -5.93
C GLY A 8 7.80 -2.11 -6.25
N SER A 9 7.44 -1.71 -7.46
CA SER A 9 7.63 -0.34 -7.94
C SER A 9 6.81 0.66 -7.13
N ASN A 10 7.46 1.77 -6.77
CA ASN A 10 6.86 2.94 -6.15
C ASN A 10 7.19 4.22 -6.94
N ALA A 11 7.57 4.09 -8.21
CA ALA A 11 7.96 5.23 -9.05
C ALA A 11 6.85 6.29 -9.20
N SER A 12 5.58 5.89 -9.04
CA SER A 12 4.40 6.76 -9.06
C SER A 12 3.82 7.00 -7.67
N GLY A 13 4.48 6.55 -6.60
CA GLY A 13 3.95 6.58 -5.25
C GLY A 13 2.83 5.54 -4.99
N GLN A 14 2.65 4.57 -5.89
CA GLN A 14 1.51 3.64 -5.85
C GLN A 14 1.45 2.76 -4.60
N LEU A 15 2.57 2.59 -3.87
CA LEU A 15 2.58 1.81 -2.64
C LEU A 15 1.96 2.57 -1.46
N GLY A 16 1.69 3.88 -1.58
CA GLY A 16 0.99 4.64 -0.53
C GLY A 16 1.76 4.78 0.79
N MET A 17 3.07 4.52 0.79
CA MET A 17 3.90 4.45 2.01
C MET A 17 4.42 5.81 2.50
N GLY A 18 4.06 6.92 1.84
CA GLY A 18 4.58 8.26 2.18
C GLY A 18 6.10 8.39 2.05
N THR A 19 6.74 7.56 1.21
CA THR A 19 8.19 7.51 1.02
C THR A 19 8.58 8.02 -0.37
N THR A 20 9.79 8.57 -0.48
CA THR A 20 10.43 8.98 -1.74
C THR A 20 11.21 7.85 -2.41
N VAL A 21 11.28 6.68 -1.76
CA VAL A 21 11.90 5.48 -2.34
C VAL A 21 11.09 5.01 -3.54
N THR A 22 11.77 4.78 -4.67
CA THR A 22 11.13 4.41 -5.94
C THR A 22 10.85 2.92 -6.09
N GLU A 23 11.40 2.08 -5.23
CA GLU A 23 11.19 0.62 -5.26
C GLU A 23 11.36 0.00 -3.87
N VAL A 24 10.49 -0.95 -3.54
CA VAL A 24 10.52 -1.73 -2.31
C VAL A 24 10.74 -3.19 -2.68
N GLN A 25 11.94 -3.73 -2.43
CA GLN A 25 12.30 -5.10 -2.82
C GLN A 25 11.78 -6.19 -1.87
N THR A 26 11.44 -5.82 -0.63
CA THR A 26 10.91 -6.74 0.37
C THR A 26 9.58 -6.22 0.90
N PRO A 27 8.59 -7.09 1.18
CA PRO A 27 7.31 -6.66 1.72
C PRO A 27 7.49 -5.78 2.96
N LYS A 28 6.99 -4.54 2.87
CA LYS A 28 6.97 -3.61 3.99
C LYS A 28 5.53 -3.36 4.41
N GLN A 29 5.31 -3.29 5.72
CA GLN A 29 4.00 -3.01 6.25
C GLN A 29 3.56 -1.61 5.84
N LEU A 30 2.39 -1.53 5.22
CA LEU A 30 1.75 -0.27 4.87
C LEU A 30 1.29 0.43 6.17
N PRO A 31 1.70 1.68 6.41
CA PRO A 31 1.14 2.46 7.50
C PRO A 31 -0.37 2.60 7.32
N ARG A 32 -1.17 2.16 8.31
CA ARG A 32 -2.63 2.18 8.17
C ARG A 32 -3.20 3.60 8.13
N GLY A 33 -2.57 4.58 8.76
CA GLY A 33 -2.99 5.99 8.71
C GLY A 33 -4.48 6.16 9.00
N GLU A 34 -5.21 6.76 8.07
CA GLU A 34 -6.68 6.94 8.12
C GLU A 34 -7.47 5.62 8.09
N LEU A 35 -6.87 4.51 7.63
CA LEU A 35 -7.48 3.17 7.57
C LEU A 35 -7.32 2.38 8.88
N LYS A 36 -6.83 2.99 9.97
CA LYS A 36 -6.52 2.28 11.23
C LYS A 36 -7.73 1.59 11.85
N ASP A 37 -8.90 2.22 11.75
CA ASP A 37 -10.17 1.75 12.34
C ASP A 37 -11.07 1.08 11.28
N GLU A 38 -10.59 1.01 10.03
CA GLU A 38 -11.33 0.50 8.90
C GLU A 38 -10.97 -0.96 8.59
N LYS A 39 -11.98 -1.73 8.17
CA LYS A 39 -11.78 -3.13 7.79
C LYS A 39 -11.53 -3.24 6.30
N ILE A 40 -10.31 -3.59 5.91
CA ILE A 40 -9.98 -3.76 4.49
C ILE A 40 -10.67 -5.02 3.96
N VAL A 41 -11.59 -4.85 3.01
CA VAL A 41 -12.34 -5.96 2.37
C VAL A 41 -11.79 -6.34 1.00
N LYS A 42 -11.11 -5.41 0.32
CA LYS A 42 -10.52 -5.66 -1.01
C LYS A 42 -9.36 -4.72 -1.30
N ILE A 43 -8.34 -5.24 -1.98
CA ILE A 43 -7.23 -4.48 -2.55
C ILE A 43 -7.16 -4.80 -4.04
N VAL A 44 -7.00 -3.78 -4.87
CA VAL A 44 -6.78 -3.93 -6.32
C VAL A 44 -5.57 -3.11 -6.75
N CYS A 45 -4.81 -3.65 -7.70
CA CYS A 45 -3.60 -3.03 -8.22
C CYS A 45 -3.76 -2.75 -9.72
N GLY A 46 -3.50 -1.52 -10.13
CA GLY A 46 -3.25 -1.15 -11.52
C GLY A 46 -1.75 -0.99 -11.78
N GLU A 47 -1.39 -0.54 -12.98
CA GLU A 47 0.01 -0.34 -13.37
C GLU A 47 0.73 0.69 -12.48
N SER A 48 0.06 1.78 -12.14
CA SER A 48 0.64 2.90 -11.38
C SER A 48 -0.25 3.40 -10.25
N HIS A 49 -1.19 2.58 -9.78
CA HIS A 49 -2.10 2.92 -8.69
C HIS A 49 -2.55 1.68 -7.91
N ILE A 50 -2.94 1.89 -6.65
CA ILE A 50 -3.59 0.89 -5.80
C ILE A 50 -4.89 1.51 -5.29
N ALA A 51 -5.95 0.72 -5.24
CA ALA A 51 -7.19 1.10 -4.58
C ALA A 51 -7.54 0.09 -3.49
N VAL A 52 -8.06 0.61 -2.39
CA VAL A 52 -8.45 -0.14 -1.20
C VAL A 52 -9.93 0.10 -0.96
N VAL A 53 -10.68 -0.97 -0.71
CA VAL A 53 -12.07 -0.92 -0.27
C VAL A 53 -12.10 -1.32 1.19
N THR A 54 -12.72 -0.48 2.02
CA THR A 54 -12.97 -0.71 3.44
C THR A 54 -14.44 -0.91 3.75
#